data_AF-A0A7R9LYS0-F1
#
_entry.id   AF-A0A7R9LYS0-F1
#
_cell.length_a   1.000
_cell.length_b   1.000
_cell.length_c   1.000
_cell.angle_alpha   90.00
_cell.angle_beta   90.00
_cell.angle_gamma   90.00
#
_symmetry.space_group_name_H-M   'P 1'
#
loop_
_entity.id
_entity.type
_entity.pdbx_description
1 polymer ?
#
loop_
_entity_poly.entity_id
_entity_poly.type
_entity_poly.pdbx_seq_one_letter_code
_entity_poly.pdbx_strand_id
1 'polypeptide(L)'
;NSFLDDHKQSLFVNTTVRDLLFGYKLDILDTAEGFANTLSTFGIDNFMPREFFPNNSFGILNGRNGTLDGPFEVYTGLSGTEDLFGYFKTWKNQKRLDWWKADSCNSINGSDGTIWPAFVDKSKRLDFYVPDVCRSLYVTFQEEAVHKGIKTYIYSAPDGVMAGSDTNPDNECFC
;
A
#
# COMPACT_ATOMS: atom_id res chain seq x y z
N ASN A 1 21.70 23.83 -4.30
CA ASN A 1 22.20 22.55 -4.85
C ASN A 1 22.08 22.75 -6.35
N SER A 2 23.20 22.93 -7.08
CA SER A 2 23.20 23.55 -8.43
C SER A 2 22.14 22.97 -9.35
N PHE A 3 21.96 21.65 -9.35
CA PHE A 3 20.98 20.97 -10.19
C PHE A 3 19.52 21.40 -9.94
N LEU A 4 19.12 21.57 -8.67
CA LEU A 4 17.77 22.02 -8.32
C LEU A 4 17.56 23.50 -8.68
N ASP A 5 18.61 24.31 -8.50
CA ASP A 5 18.60 25.74 -8.79
C ASP A 5 18.48 25.98 -10.30
N ASP A 6 19.20 25.19 -11.12
CA ASP A 6 19.14 25.21 -12.59
C ASP A 6 17.74 24.87 -13.13
N HIS A 7 17.03 23.97 -12.45
CA HIS A 7 15.64 23.62 -12.77
C HIS A 7 14.60 24.49 -12.05
N LYS A 8 15.03 25.56 -11.36
CA LYS A 8 14.16 26.50 -10.63
C LYS A 8 13.17 25.80 -9.68
N GLN A 9 13.62 24.71 -9.05
CA GLN A 9 12.78 23.96 -8.12
C GLN A 9 12.58 24.73 -6.82
N SER A 10 11.40 24.60 -6.23
CA SER A 10 11.06 25.23 -4.95
C SER A 10 10.34 24.22 -4.05
N LEU A 11 10.41 24.44 -2.73
CA LEU A 11 9.82 23.53 -1.74
C LEU A 11 8.28 23.49 -1.83
N PHE A 12 7.66 24.60 -2.25
CA PHE A 12 6.22 24.73 -2.36
C PHE A 12 5.83 24.98 -3.82
N VAL A 13 4.89 24.18 -4.32
CA VAL A 13 4.38 24.29 -5.69
C VAL A 13 2.93 24.77 -5.68
N ASN A 14 2.58 25.63 -6.64
CA ASN A 14 1.20 26.01 -6.91
C ASN A 14 0.72 25.22 -8.13
N THR A 15 -0.30 24.40 -7.95
CA THR A 15 -0.82 23.51 -9.00
C THR A 15 -2.32 23.26 -8.79
N THR A 16 -2.98 22.68 -9.79
CA THR A 16 -4.40 22.33 -9.67
C THR A 16 -4.57 21.01 -8.90
N VAL A 17 -5.75 20.80 -8.32
CA VAL A 17 -6.09 19.51 -7.68
C VAL A 17 -5.99 18.35 -8.66
N ARG A 18 -6.39 18.57 -9.92
CA ARG A 18 -6.31 17.55 -10.98
C ARG A 18 -4.87 17.11 -11.21
N ASP A 19 -3.98 18.08 -11.32
CA ASP A 19 -2.56 17.85 -11.60
C ASP A 19 -1.86 17.18 -10.40
N LEU A 20 -2.14 17.64 -9.17
CA LEU A 20 -1.62 17.03 -7.95
C LEU A 20 -2.05 15.56 -7.80
N LEU A 21 -3.30 15.23 -8.15
CA LEU A 21 -3.82 13.87 -8.03
C LEU A 21 -3.35 12.98 -9.17
N PHE A 22 -3.45 13.43 -10.42
CA PHE A 22 -3.32 12.56 -11.60
C PHE A 22 -2.06 12.75 -12.42
N GLY A 23 -1.21 13.72 -12.07
CA GLY A 23 0.07 13.92 -12.72
C GLY A 23 0.24 15.32 -13.27
N TYR A 24 1.36 15.95 -12.94
CA TYR A 24 1.96 17.02 -13.71
C TYR A 24 3.39 16.65 -14.09
N LYS A 25 3.82 17.13 -15.26
CA LYS A 25 5.18 16.87 -15.74
C LYS A 25 6.21 17.60 -14.88
N LEU A 26 7.35 16.95 -14.71
CA LEU A 26 8.50 17.47 -14.00
C LEU A 26 9.69 17.51 -14.96
N ASP A 27 10.02 18.70 -15.46
CA ASP A 27 11.14 18.89 -16.40
C ASP A 27 12.49 18.38 -15.83
N ILE A 28 12.63 18.44 -14.50
CA ILE A 28 13.80 17.90 -13.79
C ILE A 28 13.96 16.38 -13.97
N LEU A 29 12.85 15.65 -14.12
CA LEU A 29 12.88 14.21 -14.37
C LEU A 29 13.34 13.90 -15.80
N ASP A 30 12.99 14.74 -16.79
CA ASP A 30 13.50 14.60 -18.16
C ASP A 30 15.04 14.73 -18.20
N THR A 31 15.60 15.74 -17.52
CA THR A 31 17.07 15.89 -17.43
C THR A 31 17.72 14.73 -16.68
N ALA A 32 17.12 14.29 -15.57
CA ALA A 32 17.64 13.18 -14.79
C ALA A 32 17.56 11.85 -15.55
N GLU A 33 16.55 11.65 -16.41
CA GLU A 33 16.44 10.47 -17.27
C GLU A 33 17.57 10.43 -18.31
N GLY A 34 17.92 11.58 -18.90
CA GLY A 34 19.07 11.70 -19.81
C GLY A 34 20.39 11.31 -19.14
N PHE A 35 20.58 11.72 -17.88
CA PHE A 35 21.76 11.31 -17.10
C PHE A 35 21.74 9.80 -16.78
N ALA A 36 20.59 9.27 -16.37
CA ALA A 36 20.43 7.84 -16.10
C ALA A 36 20.73 6.97 -17.33
N ASN A 37 20.27 7.36 -18.52
CA ASN A 37 20.58 6.66 -19.78
C ASN A 37 22.07 6.70 -20.13
N THR A 38 22.74 7.80 -19.78
CA THR A 38 24.19 7.92 -19.95
C THR A 38 24.90 6.95 -19.01
N LEU A 39 24.50 6.90 -17.73
CA LEU A 39 25.08 6.00 -16.73
C LEU A 39 24.83 4.52 -17.02
N SER A 40 23.66 4.14 -17.55
CA SER A 40 23.38 2.75 -17.94
C SER A 40 24.30 2.28 -19.07
N THR A 41 24.74 3.18 -19.95
CA THR A 41 25.77 2.86 -20.97
C THR A 41 27.10 2.46 -20.33
N PHE A 42 27.37 2.89 -19.10
CA PHE A 42 28.54 2.52 -18.31
C PHE A 42 28.27 1.37 -17.31
N GLY A 43 27.14 0.68 -17.43
CA GLY A 43 26.78 -0.46 -16.58
C GLY A 43 26.23 -0.09 -15.20
N ILE A 44 25.77 1.14 -15.01
CA ILE A 44 25.11 1.61 -13.78
C ILE A 44 23.61 1.71 -14.05
N ASP A 45 22.89 0.62 -13.76
CA ASP A 45 21.44 0.51 -13.96
C ASP A 45 20.65 0.93 -12.72
N ASN A 46 19.34 1.16 -12.89
CA ASN A 46 18.38 1.44 -11.81
C ASN A 46 18.65 2.70 -10.97
N PHE A 47 19.37 3.68 -11.53
CA PHE A 47 19.62 4.95 -10.85
C PHE A 47 18.35 5.76 -10.57
N MET A 48 17.31 5.61 -11.40
CA MET A 48 16.04 6.31 -11.26
C MET A 48 14.88 5.31 -11.19
N PRO A 49 13.97 5.45 -10.21
CA PRO A 49 12.87 4.53 -10.06
C PRO A 49 11.70 4.94 -10.97
N ARG A 50 11.81 4.63 -12.26
CA ARG A 50 10.88 5.05 -13.33
C ARG A 50 9.42 4.63 -13.08
N GLU A 51 9.20 3.56 -12.31
CA GLU A 51 7.86 3.07 -11.97
C GLU A 51 7.04 4.11 -11.18
N PHE A 52 7.67 4.92 -10.31
CA PHE A 52 6.97 5.95 -9.54
C PHE A 52 6.69 7.23 -10.34
N PHE A 53 7.33 7.39 -11.50
CA PHE A 53 7.23 8.60 -12.32
C PHE A 53 6.88 8.28 -13.77
N PRO A 54 5.70 7.65 -14.02
CA PRO A 54 5.30 7.33 -15.37
C PRO A 54 5.22 8.63 -16.20
N ASN A 55 5.77 8.59 -17.41
CA ASN A 55 5.86 9.74 -18.32
C ASN A 55 6.51 10.99 -17.69
N ASN A 56 7.50 10.80 -16.80
CA ASN A 56 8.23 11.88 -16.10
C ASN A 56 7.28 12.86 -15.40
N SER A 57 6.21 12.32 -14.82
CA SER A 57 5.19 13.08 -14.12
C SER A 57 5.01 12.59 -12.69
N PHE A 58 4.61 13.51 -11.82
CA PHE A 58 4.30 13.21 -10.43
C PHE A 58 2.84 13.55 -10.15
N GLY A 59 2.17 12.65 -9.44
CA GLY A 59 0.86 12.84 -8.87
C GLY A 59 0.56 11.73 -7.87
N ILE A 60 -0.25 12.00 -6.87
CA ILE A 60 -0.51 11.07 -5.75
C ILE A 60 -1.09 9.74 -6.25
N LEU A 61 -1.94 9.79 -7.28
CA LEU A 61 -2.59 8.66 -7.94
C LEU A 61 -2.16 8.54 -9.41
N ASN A 62 -0.99 9.07 -9.75
CA ASN A 62 -0.49 9.04 -11.12
C ASN A 62 -0.37 7.59 -11.61
N GLY A 63 -0.85 7.34 -12.84
CA GLY A 63 -0.85 6.01 -13.43
C GLY A 63 -1.85 5.01 -12.83
N ARG A 64 -2.68 5.38 -11.84
CA ARG A 64 -3.62 4.44 -11.19
C ARG A 64 -4.98 4.31 -11.90
N ASN A 65 -5.33 5.26 -12.74
CA ASN A 65 -6.66 5.26 -13.36
C ASN A 65 -6.80 4.12 -14.38
N GLY A 66 -7.68 3.16 -14.09
CA GLY A 66 -7.95 2.01 -14.96
C GLY A 66 -6.87 0.92 -14.91
N THR A 67 -5.97 0.97 -13.91
CA THR A 67 -4.95 -0.07 -13.70
C THR A 67 -5.34 -1.04 -12.58
N LEU A 68 -4.76 -2.23 -12.59
CA LEU A 68 -5.01 -3.27 -11.60
C LEU A 68 -3.86 -3.34 -10.60
N ASP A 69 -4.17 -3.40 -9.31
CA ASP A 69 -3.16 -3.54 -8.24
C ASP A 69 -2.67 -4.98 -8.03
N GLY A 70 -3.32 -5.94 -8.72
CA GLY A 70 -3.06 -7.37 -8.62
C GLY A 70 -1.93 -7.89 -9.54
N PRO A 71 -1.92 -9.20 -9.82
CA PRO A 71 -2.98 -10.18 -9.53
C PRO A 71 -3.07 -10.54 -8.03
N PHE A 72 -4.28 -10.89 -7.60
CA PHE A 72 -4.58 -11.42 -6.27
C PHE A 72 -5.07 -12.86 -6.41
N GLU A 73 -4.55 -13.75 -5.57
CA GLU A 73 -5.09 -15.09 -5.38
C GLU A 73 -5.80 -15.11 -4.01
N VAL A 74 -7.06 -15.54 -3.98
CA VAL A 74 -7.92 -15.45 -2.80
C VAL A 74 -8.55 -16.82 -2.52
N TYR A 75 -8.67 -17.18 -1.24
CA TYR A 75 -9.36 -18.40 -0.84
C TYR A 75 -10.87 -18.29 -1.07
N THR A 76 -11.44 -19.28 -1.77
CA THR A 76 -12.87 -19.33 -2.10
C THR A 76 -13.74 -19.91 -0.99
N GLY A 77 -13.14 -20.40 0.10
CA GLY A 77 -13.85 -21.10 1.17
C GLY A 77 -14.17 -22.57 0.87
N LEU A 78 -13.79 -23.07 -0.31
CA LEU A 78 -14.02 -24.48 -0.70
C LEU A 78 -12.86 -25.38 -0.25
N SER A 79 -13.09 -26.69 -0.24
CA SER A 79 -12.08 -27.71 0.05
C SER A 79 -11.43 -27.57 1.43
N GLY A 80 -12.21 -27.26 2.46
CA GLY A 80 -11.72 -27.14 3.84
C GLY A 80 -11.04 -25.81 4.15
N THR A 81 -11.38 -24.73 3.43
CA THR A 81 -10.82 -23.38 3.64
C THR A 81 -11.88 -22.36 4.06
N GLU A 82 -12.99 -22.81 4.65
CA GLU A 82 -14.12 -22.00 5.06
C GLU A 82 -13.70 -20.85 6.00
N ASP A 83 -12.79 -21.14 6.94
CA ASP A 83 -12.22 -20.16 7.88
C ASP A 83 -11.24 -19.17 7.23
N LEU A 84 -10.89 -19.37 5.97
CA LEU A 84 -10.01 -18.50 5.18
C LEU A 84 -10.76 -17.78 4.05
N PHE A 85 -12.09 -17.93 3.95
CA PHE A 85 -12.87 -17.31 2.89
C PHE A 85 -12.55 -15.81 2.73
N GLY A 86 -12.21 -15.40 1.51
CA GLY A 86 -11.88 -14.01 1.19
C GLY A 86 -10.46 -13.58 1.60
N TYR A 87 -9.68 -14.43 2.28
CA TYR A 87 -8.30 -14.10 2.63
C TYR A 87 -7.38 -14.25 1.42
N PHE A 88 -6.35 -13.40 1.38
CA PHE A 88 -5.32 -13.51 0.36
C PHE A 88 -4.48 -14.76 0.58
N LYS A 89 -4.28 -15.49 -0.52
CA LYS A 89 -3.30 -16.56 -0.64
C LYS A 89 -1.98 -16.03 -1.19
N THR A 90 -2.06 -15.17 -2.21
CA THR A 90 -0.90 -14.44 -2.76
C THR A 90 -1.31 -13.08 -3.29
N TRP A 91 -0.37 -12.13 -3.25
CA TRP A 91 -0.43 -10.88 -4.00
C TRP A 91 0.79 -10.80 -4.92
N LYS A 92 0.59 -10.52 -6.21
CA LYS A 92 1.66 -10.53 -7.23
C LYS A 92 2.52 -11.81 -7.19
N ASN A 93 1.87 -12.96 -6.99
CA ASN A 93 2.49 -14.28 -6.84
C ASN A 93 3.41 -14.45 -5.62
N GLN A 94 3.36 -13.52 -4.66
CA GLN A 94 4.11 -13.58 -3.42
C GLN A 94 3.18 -13.90 -2.25
N LYS A 95 3.63 -14.79 -1.36
CA LYS A 95 2.93 -15.13 -0.10
C LYS A 95 3.28 -14.17 1.05
N ARG A 96 4.37 -13.43 0.90
CA ARG A 96 4.89 -12.46 1.86
C ARG A 96 5.60 -11.35 1.09
N LEU A 97 5.65 -10.18 1.68
CA LEU A 97 6.42 -9.03 1.22
C LEU A 97 7.92 -9.25 1.53
N ASP A 98 8.75 -8.36 1.00
CA ASP A 98 10.21 -8.34 1.23
C ASP A 98 10.72 -6.94 1.60
N TRP A 99 9.83 -6.01 1.96
CA TRP A 99 10.16 -4.62 2.25
C TRP A 99 10.53 -4.38 3.72
N TRP A 100 9.98 -5.18 4.63
CA TRP A 100 10.12 -4.98 6.07
C TRP A 100 11.20 -5.86 6.69
N LYS A 101 11.68 -5.47 7.88
CA LYS A 101 12.84 -6.11 8.51
C LYS A 101 12.59 -7.53 9.02
N ALA A 102 11.34 -7.89 9.29
CA ALA A 102 10.98 -9.19 9.86
C ALA A 102 9.81 -9.85 9.11
N ASP A 103 9.76 -11.18 9.17
CA ASP A 103 8.73 -11.99 8.52
C ASP A 103 7.31 -11.69 9.01
N SER A 104 7.15 -11.30 10.29
CA SER A 104 5.87 -10.86 10.85
C SER A 104 5.32 -9.63 10.13
N CYS A 105 6.16 -8.61 9.93
CA CYS A 105 5.79 -7.38 9.22
C CYS A 105 5.59 -7.61 7.71
N ASN A 106 6.29 -8.58 7.13
CA ASN A 106 6.16 -8.96 5.73
C ASN A 106 4.95 -9.87 5.44
N SER A 107 4.22 -10.32 6.45
CA SER A 107 3.10 -11.24 6.24
C SER A 107 1.91 -10.54 5.54
N ILE A 108 1.36 -11.18 4.51
CA ILE A 108 0.11 -10.77 3.86
C ILE A 108 -1.03 -11.51 4.57
N ASN A 109 -1.73 -10.83 5.47
CA ASN A 109 -2.72 -11.42 6.36
C ASN A 109 -4.13 -10.92 6.06
N GLY A 110 -5.09 -11.84 6.14
CA GLY A 110 -6.50 -11.51 6.03
C GLY A 110 -6.97 -11.21 4.61
N SER A 111 -8.09 -10.50 4.51
CA SER A 111 -8.75 -10.16 3.24
C SER A 111 -8.29 -8.80 2.69
N ASP A 112 -9.01 -8.29 1.70
CA ASP A 112 -8.88 -6.91 1.20
C ASP A 112 -9.63 -5.87 2.06
N GLY A 113 -10.27 -6.31 3.16
CA GLY A 113 -11.08 -5.45 4.03
C GLY A 113 -12.51 -5.22 3.55
N THR A 114 -12.96 -5.90 2.49
CA THR A 114 -14.36 -5.81 2.03
C THR A 114 -15.23 -6.97 2.53
N ILE A 115 -14.61 -8.14 2.77
CA ILE A 115 -15.27 -9.38 3.20
C ILE A 115 -14.42 -10.13 4.23
N TRP A 116 -15.07 -10.95 5.05
CA TRP A 116 -14.44 -11.81 6.05
C TRP A 116 -15.13 -13.18 6.10
N PRO A 117 -14.47 -14.22 6.66
CA PRO A 117 -15.11 -15.50 6.94
C PRO A 117 -16.43 -15.34 7.72
N ALA A 118 -17.38 -16.23 7.45
CA ALA A 118 -18.68 -16.19 8.11
C ALA A 118 -18.54 -16.43 9.63
N PHE A 119 -19.57 -16.02 10.38
CA PHE A 119 -19.64 -16.20 11.84
C PHE A 119 -18.50 -15.53 12.60
N VAL A 120 -18.19 -14.29 12.21
CA VAL A 120 -17.18 -13.45 12.87
C VAL A 120 -17.34 -13.44 14.40
N ASP A 121 -16.25 -13.78 15.08
CA ASP A 121 -16.13 -13.78 16.53
C ASP A 121 -15.67 -12.40 17.02
N LYS A 122 -16.45 -11.80 17.93
CA LYS A 122 -16.18 -10.47 18.51
C LYS A 122 -14.88 -10.43 19.32
N SER A 123 -14.42 -11.57 19.84
CA SER A 123 -13.17 -11.65 20.60
C SER A 123 -11.92 -11.63 19.73
N LYS A 124 -12.07 -11.84 18.42
CA LYS A 124 -10.97 -11.89 17.46
C LYS A 124 -10.81 -10.55 16.74
N ARG A 125 -9.56 -10.19 16.47
CA ARG A 125 -9.24 -9.14 15.51
C ARG A 125 -9.46 -9.65 14.09
N LEU A 126 -9.71 -8.74 13.17
CA LEU A 126 -9.82 -9.02 11.75
C LEU A 126 -8.63 -8.37 11.04
N ASP A 127 -7.77 -9.20 10.46
CA ASP A 127 -6.64 -8.75 9.66
C ASP A 127 -7.09 -8.49 8.21
N PHE A 128 -6.39 -7.57 7.53
CA PHE A 128 -6.58 -7.27 6.12
C PHE A 128 -5.30 -6.65 5.54
N TYR A 129 -5.04 -6.89 4.26
CA TYR A 129 -3.88 -6.36 3.55
C TYR A 129 -4.30 -5.23 2.60
N VAL A 130 -3.59 -4.09 2.69
CA VAL A 130 -3.83 -2.94 1.82
C VAL A 130 -2.56 -2.66 1.01
N PRO A 131 -2.53 -2.98 -0.29
CA PRO A 131 -1.36 -2.74 -1.14
C PRO A 131 -0.85 -1.29 -1.08
N ASP A 132 -1.75 -0.31 -0.96
CA ASP A 132 -1.40 1.11 -0.91
C ASP A 132 -0.69 1.56 0.37
N VAL A 133 -0.89 0.83 1.47
CA VAL A 133 -0.21 1.07 2.75
C VAL A 133 1.01 0.16 2.90
N CYS A 134 1.25 -0.73 1.95
CA CYS A 134 2.39 -1.63 1.88
C CYS A 134 2.53 -2.60 3.08
N ARG A 135 1.45 -2.90 3.81
CA ARG A 135 1.45 -3.83 4.95
C ARG A 135 0.06 -4.36 5.26
N SER A 136 0.03 -5.43 6.05
CA SER A 136 -1.19 -5.90 6.70
C SER A 136 -1.52 -5.04 7.92
N LEU A 137 -2.81 -4.78 8.11
CA LEU A 137 -3.40 -4.04 9.22
C LEU A 137 -4.46 -4.91 9.88
N TYR A 138 -4.98 -4.46 11.02
CA TYR A 138 -6.05 -5.16 11.72
C TYR A 138 -7.05 -4.19 12.34
N VAL A 139 -8.29 -4.67 12.50
CA VAL A 139 -9.34 -3.99 13.25
C VAL A 139 -9.87 -4.87 14.37
N THR A 140 -10.42 -4.25 15.41
CA THR A 140 -10.97 -4.93 16.59
C THR A 140 -12.41 -4.50 16.83
N PHE A 141 -13.20 -5.41 17.41
CA PHE A 141 -14.61 -5.16 17.72
C PHE A 141 -14.75 -3.97 18.66
N GLN A 142 -15.67 -3.07 18.34
CA GLN A 142 -16.03 -1.92 19.18
C GLN A 142 -17.41 -2.14 19.79
N GLU A 143 -18.43 -2.31 18.95
CA GLU A 143 -19.82 -2.39 19.41
C GLU A 143 -20.74 -3.12 18.42
N GLU A 144 -21.90 -3.53 18.92
CA GLU A 144 -23.00 -3.99 18.06
C GLU A 144 -23.80 -2.80 17.55
N ALA A 145 -24.21 -2.87 16.29
CA ALA A 145 -25.06 -1.86 15.66
C ALA A 145 -26.16 -2.52 14.82
N VAL A 146 -27.14 -1.72 14.39
CA VAL A 146 -28.16 -2.16 13.44
C VAL A 146 -28.13 -1.26 12.22
N HIS A 147 -27.82 -1.81 11.06
CA HIS A 147 -27.86 -1.09 9.79
C HIS A 147 -29.03 -1.60 8.96
N LYS A 148 -30.02 -0.74 8.67
CA LYS A 148 -31.20 -1.07 7.86
C LYS A 148 -31.93 -2.35 8.34
N GLY A 149 -32.04 -2.52 9.65
CA GLY A 149 -32.70 -3.69 10.27
C GLY A 149 -31.84 -4.94 10.39
N ILE A 150 -30.59 -4.92 9.92
CA ILE A 150 -29.64 -6.02 10.00
C ILE A 150 -28.71 -5.77 11.20
N LYS A 151 -28.57 -6.77 12.09
CA LYS A 151 -27.57 -6.71 13.18
C LYS A 151 -26.17 -6.79 12.58
N THR A 152 -25.31 -5.88 13.01
CA THR A 152 -23.95 -5.68 12.49
C THR A 152 -22.98 -5.46 13.64
N TYR A 153 -21.69 -5.63 13.36
CA TYR A 153 -20.62 -5.31 14.29
C TYR A 153 -19.81 -4.15 13.73
N ILE A 154 -19.53 -3.17 14.57
CA ILE A 154 -18.61 -2.08 14.26
C ILE A 154 -17.21 -2.52 14.68
N TYR A 155 -16.30 -2.52 13.72
CA TYR A 155 -14.87 -2.76 13.94
C TYR A 155 -14.10 -1.48 13.62
N SER A 156 -13.09 -1.17 14.40
CA SER A 156 -12.18 -0.04 14.14
C SER A 156 -10.73 -0.44 14.37
N ALA A 157 -9.82 0.31 13.72
CA ALA A 157 -8.39 0.17 13.97
C ALA A 157 -8.06 0.69 15.39
N PRO A 158 -7.50 -0.14 16.28
CA PRO A 158 -7.04 0.35 17.58
C PRO A 158 -5.75 1.15 17.43
N ASP A 159 -5.46 2.01 18.42
CA ASP A 159 -4.28 2.90 18.43
C ASP A 159 -2.96 2.16 18.19
N GLY A 160 -2.86 0.92 18.67
CA GLY A 160 -1.69 0.07 18.52
C GLY A 160 -1.31 -0.28 17.08
N VAL A 161 -2.23 -0.16 16.10
CA VAL A 161 -1.94 -0.48 14.69
C VAL A 161 -0.83 0.39 14.12
N MET A 162 -0.86 1.70 14.43
CA MET A 162 0.08 2.70 13.91
C MET A 162 0.98 3.31 15.00
N ALA A 163 0.92 2.77 16.23
CA ALA A 163 1.74 3.25 17.33
C ALA A 163 3.23 2.94 17.10
N GLY A 164 4.11 3.80 17.63
CA GLY A 164 5.55 3.57 17.61
C GLY A 164 5.96 2.35 18.44
N SER A 165 7.18 1.85 18.20
CA SER A 165 7.71 0.64 18.87
C SER A 165 7.71 0.72 20.40
N ASP A 166 7.86 1.91 20.97
CA ASP A 166 7.79 2.12 22.42
C ASP A 166 6.40 1.80 23.02
N THR A 167 5.34 1.96 22.22
CA THR A 167 3.96 1.69 22.63
C THR A 167 3.49 0.31 22.15
N ASN A 168 3.91 -0.09 20.94
CA ASN A 168 3.66 -1.41 20.38
C ASN A 168 4.97 -2.00 19.80
N PRO A 169 5.71 -2.81 20.58
CA PRO A 169 6.98 -3.40 20.14
C PRO A 169 6.87 -4.23 18.86
N ASP A 170 5.70 -4.81 18.58
CA ASP A 170 5.46 -5.59 17.35
C ASP A 170 5.62 -4.74 16.07
N ASN A 171 5.52 -3.41 16.19
CA ASN A 171 5.69 -2.50 15.06
C ASN A 171 7.16 -2.13 14.76
N GLU A 172 8.14 -2.58 15.55
CA GLU A 172 9.56 -2.24 15.35
C GLU A 172 10.06 -2.61 13.95
N CYS A 173 9.56 -3.70 13.36
CA CYS A 173 9.99 -4.13 12.03
C CYS A 173 9.44 -3.29 10.86
N PHE A 174 8.58 -2.30 11.14
CA PHE A 174 8.12 -1.29 10.17
C PHE A 174 8.97 -0.01 10.16
N CYS A 175 9.94 0.11 11.07
CA CYS A 175 10.91 1.23 11.15
C CYS A 175 12.27 0.80 10.64
#